data_AF-C9S9X6-F1
#
_entry.id   AF-C9S9X6-F1
#
_cell.length_a   1.000
_cell.length_b   1.000
_cell.length_c   1.000
_cell.angle_alpha   90.00
_cell.angle_beta   90.00
_cell.angle_gamma   90.00
#
_symmetry.space_group_name_H-M   'P 1'
#
loop_
_entity.id
_entity.type
_entity.pdbx_description
1 polymer ?
#
loop_
_entity_poly.entity_id
_entity_poly.type
_entity_poly.pdbx_seq_one_letter_code
_entity_poly.pdbx_strand_id
1 'polypeptide(L)'
;MAHGFTDATLKSFIWDIAREGFVLQLISLAGLHSNATITNELARDFKSDGMLAYVNLVQRREKEGGCDVLTHQKWSGASYIDGILGAIQSGSSSSKSMGEGNTEGQFN
;
A
#
# COMPACT_ATOMS: atom_id res chain seq x y z
N MET A 1 7.61 -11.10 28.13
CA MET A 1 7.94 -9.67 28.29
C MET A 1 9.30 -9.45 27.63
N ALA A 2 9.33 -9.12 26.33
CA ALA A 2 10.60 -8.85 25.66
C ALA A 2 11.02 -7.40 25.94
N HIS A 3 12.26 -7.21 26.39
CA HIS A 3 12.93 -5.89 26.52
C HIS A 3 12.42 -4.91 27.59
N GLY A 4 11.70 -5.37 28.63
CA GLY A 4 11.46 -4.56 29.83
C GLY A 4 10.31 -3.55 29.75
N PHE A 5 9.52 -3.53 28.67
CA PHE A 5 8.31 -2.71 28.56
C PHE A 5 7.04 -3.54 28.79
N THR A 6 6.01 -2.91 29.36
CA THR A 6 4.63 -3.43 29.35
C THR A 6 3.92 -2.99 28.07
N ASP A 7 2.85 -3.69 27.68
CA ASP A 7 2.02 -3.27 26.53
C ASP A 7 1.49 -1.84 26.69
N ALA A 8 1.10 -1.46 27.91
CA ALA A 8 0.66 -0.11 28.23
C ALA A 8 1.78 0.92 27.98
N THR A 9 3.01 0.62 28.41
CA THR A 9 4.17 1.50 28.21
C THR A 9 4.58 1.57 26.74
N LEU A 10 4.56 0.45 26.00
CA LEU A 10 4.83 0.46 24.55
C LEU A 10 3.82 1.31 23.80
N LYS A 11 2.54 1.21 24.19
CA LYS A 11 1.47 2.02 23.61
C LYS A 11 1.63 3.51 23.89
N SER A 12 2.20 3.94 25.02
CA SER A 12 2.39 5.36 25.31
C SER A 12 3.77 5.91 24.90
N PHE A 13 4.74 5.03 24.62
CA PHE A 13 6.17 5.34 24.51
C PHE A 13 6.49 6.58 23.68
N ILE A 14 6.01 6.66 22.42
CA ILE A 14 6.35 7.77 21.51
C ILE A 14 5.82 9.12 22.01
N TRP A 15 4.65 9.11 22.66
CA TRP A 15 4.04 10.30 23.22
C TRP A 15 4.70 10.70 24.55
N ASP A 16 5.23 9.73 25.29
CA ASP A 16 5.91 9.97 26.55
C ASP A 16 7.27 10.64 26.32
N ILE A 17 8.09 10.11 25.42
CA ILE A 17 9.40 10.70 25.12
C ILE A 17 9.29 12.04 24.37
N ALA A 18 8.17 12.27 23.66
CA ALA A 18 7.90 13.58 23.06
C ALA A 18 7.78 14.68 24.13
N ARG A 19 7.23 14.37 25.32
CA ARG A 19 7.13 15.33 26.44
C ARG A 19 8.49 15.67 27.06
N GLU A 20 9.49 14.81 26.86
CA GLU A 20 10.87 15.01 27.31
C GLU A 20 11.76 15.71 26.24
N GLY A 21 11.18 16.13 25.11
CA GLY A 21 11.88 16.87 24.07
C GLY A 21 12.36 16.05 22.87
N PHE A 22 12.07 14.74 22.81
CA PHE A 22 12.35 13.90 21.64
C PHE A 22 11.29 14.09 20.55
N VAL A 23 11.35 15.21 19.83
CA VAL A 23 10.30 15.61 18.86
C VAL A 23 10.47 15.05 17.45
N LEU A 24 11.65 14.53 17.11
CA LEU A 24 11.89 13.75 15.90
C LEU A 24 12.08 12.28 16.29
N GLN A 25 11.14 11.44 15.88
CA GLN A 25 11.13 10.01 16.21
C GLN A 25 10.94 9.20 14.94
N LEU A 26 11.71 8.13 14.78
CA LEU A 26 11.69 7.29 13.59
C LEU A 26 11.97 5.83 13.92
N ILE A 27 11.35 4.94 13.16
CA ILE A 27 11.65 3.51 13.17
C ILE A 27 12.45 3.21 11.90
N SER A 28 13.78 3.13 12.03
CA SER A 28 14.72 3.09 10.90
C SER A 28 14.44 1.97 9.90
N LEU A 29 14.05 0.79 10.40
CA LEU A 29 13.87 -0.42 9.60
C LEU A 29 12.40 -0.85 9.46
N ALA A 30 11.43 0.03 9.76
CA ALA A 30 10.00 -0.32 9.69
C ALA A 30 9.62 -0.90 8.32
N GLY A 31 10.01 -0.22 7.23
CA GLY A 31 9.72 -0.67 5.87
C GLY A 31 10.39 -1.99 5.49
N LEU A 32 11.62 -2.24 5.97
CA LEU A 32 12.33 -3.49 5.71
C LEU A 32 11.62 -4.66 6.38
N HIS A 33 11.30 -4.52 7.67
CA HIS A 33 10.65 -5.59 8.43
C HIS A 33 9.19 -5.81 8.00
N SER A 34 8.43 -4.75 7.70
CA SER A 34 7.04 -4.90 7.23
C SER A 34 6.99 -5.60 5.87
N ASN A 35 7.85 -5.21 4.92
CA ASN A 35 7.90 -5.81 3.59
C ASN A 35 8.35 -7.28 3.65
N ALA A 36 9.39 -7.58 4.43
CA ALA A 36 9.86 -8.95 4.60
C ALA A 36 8.77 -9.84 5.23
N THR A 37 8.07 -9.34 6.25
CA THR A 37 7.01 -10.08 6.95
C THR A 37 5.85 -10.40 6.00
N ILE A 38 5.29 -9.38 5.34
CA ILE A 38 4.12 -9.57 4.45
C ILE A 38 4.46 -10.46 3.24
N THR A 39 5.67 -10.32 2.69
CA THR A 39 6.11 -11.14 1.54
C THR A 39 6.32 -12.59 1.94
N ASN A 40 6.90 -12.85 3.12
CA ASN A 40 7.09 -14.20 3.62
C ASN A 40 5.75 -14.90 3.93
N GLU A 41 4.81 -14.19 4.56
CA GLU A 41 3.45 -14.70 4.79
C GLU A 41 2.74 -15.00 3.47
N LEU A 42 2.76 -14.07 2.52
CA LEU A 42 2.17 -14.26 1.21
C LEU A 42 2.77 -15.47 0.50
N ALA A 43 4.09 -15.60 0.45
CA ALA A 43 4.76 -16.72 -0.22
C ALA A 43 4.40 -18.08 0.40
N ARG A 44 4.33 -18.14 1.74
CA ARG A 44 3.93 -19.36 2.46
C ARG A 44 2.50 -19.76 2.12
N ASP A 45 1.56 -18.82 2.17
CA ASP A 45 0.14 -19.11 2.01
C ASP A 45 -0.22 -19.29 0.53
N PHE A 46 0.45 -18.58 -0.38
CA PHE A 46 0.26 -18.75 -1.82
C PHE A 46 0.68 -20.15 -2.31
N LYS A 47 1.65 -20.79 -1.64
CA LYS A 47 2.05 -22.17 -1.96
C LYS A 47 0.88 -23.16 -1.81
N SER A 48 -0.02 -22.95 -0.84
CA SER A 48 -1.17 -23.84 -0.62
C SER A 48 -2.45 -23.33 -1.28
N ASP A 49 -2.70 -22.02 -1.21
CA ASP A 49 -4.01 -21.44 -1.51
C ASP A 49 -4.02 -20.60 -2.80
N GLY A 50 -2.86 -20.40 -3.43
CA GLY A 50 -2.70 -19.64 -4.66
C GLY A 50 -3.29 -18.23 -4.57
N MET A 51 -4.08 -17.84 -5.58
CA MET A 51 -4.66 -16.50 -5.66
C MET A 51 -5.58 -16.14 -4.48
N LEU A 52 -6.16 -17.12 -3.78
CA LEU A 52 -6.97 -16.85 -2.60
C LEU A 52 -6.13 -16.21 -1.49
N ALA A 53 -4.87 -16.63 -1.31
CA ALA A 53 -3.95 -16.01 -0.35
C ALA A 53 -3.70 -14.53 -0.70
N TYR A 54 -3.47 -14.23 -1.98
CA TYR A 54 -3.25 -12.86 -2.44
C TYR A 54 -4.49 -11.97 -2.22
N VAL A 55 -5.68 -12.44 -2.60
CA VAL A 55 -6.93 -11.70 -2.38
C VAL A 55 -7.15 -11.44 -0.89
N ASN A 56 -6.95 -12.44 -0.05
CA ASN A 56 -7.22 -12.35 1.39
C ASN A 56 -6.22 -11.48 2.15
N LEU A 57 -4.93 -11.58 1.81
CA LEU A 57 -3.85 -10.90 2.54
C LEU A 57 -3.62 -9.48 2.02
N VAL A 58 -3.82 -9.24 0.72
CA VAL A 58 -3.52 -7.97 0.05
C VAL A 58 -4.82 -7.26 -0.37
N GLN A 59 -5.43 -7.66 -1.48
CA GLN A 59 -6.48 -6.86 -2.14
C GLN A 59 -7.70 -6.59 -1.27
N ARG A 60 -8.17 -7.58 -0.50
CA ARG A 60 -9.33 -7.41 0.38
C ARG A 60 -9.05 -6.44 1.52
N ARG A 61 -7.85 -6.52 2.12
CA ARG A 61 -7.45 -5.59 3.18
C ARG A 61 -7.23 -4.18 2.63
N GLU A 62 -6.66 -4.06 1.44
CA GLU A 62 -6.55 -2.76 0.74
C GLU A 62 -7.94 -2.16 0.50
N LYS A 63 -8.91 -2.96 0.06
CA LYS A 63 -10.29 -2.52 -0.15
C LYS A 63 -10.97 -2.11 1.16
N GLU A 64 -10.93 -2.96 2.18
CA GLU A 64 -11.55 -2.71 3.49
C GLU A 64 -10.92 -1.50 4.20
N GLY A 65 -9.61 -1.29 4.03
CA GLY A 65 -8.87 -0.17 4.60
C GLY A 65 -8.87 1.11 3.76
N GLY A 66 -9.45 1.09 2.55
CA GLY A 66 -9.43 2.23 1.63
C GLY A 66 -8.02 2.63 1.15
N CYS A 67 -7.15 1.65 0.91
CA CYS A 67 -5.80 1.88 0.40
C CYS A 67 -5.85 2.29 -1.09
N ASP A 68 -5.37 3.49 -1.41
CA ASP A 68 -5.37 4.03 -2.77
C ASP A 68 -4.61 3.15 -3.79
N VAL A 69 -3.63 2.37 -3.30
CA VAL A 69 -2.81 1.46 -4.12
C VAL A 69 -3.64 0.33 -4.74
N LEU A 70 -4.83 0.02 -4.21
CA LEU A 70 -5.75 -0.94 -4.84
C LEU A 70 -6.02 -0.55 -6.31
N THR A 71 -6.24 0.74 -6.56
CA THR A 71 -6.30 1.35 -7.89
C THR A 71 -4.90 1.82 -8.31
N HIS A 72 -4.00 0.87 -8.54
CA HIS A 72 -2.59 1.15 -8.76
C HIS A 72 -2.30 1.96 -10.04
N GLN A 73 -3.16 1.91 -11.08
CA GLN A 73 -2.95 2.71 -12.30
C GLN A 73 -3.26 4.18 -12.02
N LYS A 74 -4.39 4.46 -11.36
CA LYS A 74 -4.72 5.80 -10.87
C LYS A 74 -3.68 6.31 -9.88
N TRP A 75 -3.30 5.49 -8.90
CA TRP A 75 -2.32 5.85 -7.88
C TRP A 75 -0.94 6.17 -8.46
N SER A 76 -0.50 5.42 -9.47
CA SER A 76 0.77 5.67 -10.18
C SER A 76 0.71 6.83 -11.19
N GLY A 77 -0.45 7.45 -11.37
CA GLY A 77 -0.61 8.64 -12.22
C GLY A 77 -0.89 8.34 -13.70
N ALA A 78 -1.36 7.14 -14.04
CA ALA A 78 -1.68 6.79 -15.43
C ALA A 78 -2.68 7.78 -16.06
N SER A 79 -3.74 8.16 -15.33
CA SER A 79 -4.73 9.13 -15.79
C SER A 79 -4.14 10.53 -16.02
N TYR A 80 -3.12 10.92 -15.25
CA TYR A 80 -2.45 12.21 -15.41
C TYR A 80 -1.67 12.26 -16.73
N ILE A 81 -0.92 11.20 -17.04
CA ILE A 81 -0.19 11.08 -18.30
C ILE A 81 -1.14 11.00 -19.50
N ASP A 82 -2.24 10.25 -19.38
CA ASP A 82 -3.25 10.18 -20.44
C ASP A 82 -3.89 11.55 -20.73
N GLY A 83 -4.09 12.38 -19.70
CA GLY A 83 -4.57 13.75 -19.84
C GLY A 83 -3.58 14.63 -20.62
N ILE A 84 -2.28 14.54 -20.31
CA ILE A 84 -1.22 15.25 -21.03
C ILE A 84 -1.18 14.82 -22.50
N LEU A 85 -1.18 13.51 -22.77
CA LEU A 85 -1.16 12.97 -24.12
C LEU A 85 -2.39 13.40 -24.92
N GLY A 86 -3.57 13.35 -24.29
CA GLY A 86 -4.82 13.81 -24.90
C GLY A 86 -4.79 15.29 -25.30
N ALA A 87 -4.21 16.15 -24.45
CA ALA A 87 -4.05 17.57 -24.73
C ALA A 87 -3.07 17.85 -25.88
N ILE A 88 -1.96 17.10 -25.95
CA ILE A 88 -0.94 17.23 -27.01
C ILE A 88 -1.48 16.75 -28.36
N GLN A 89 -2.20 15.64 -28.37
CA GLN A 89 -2.68 14.99 -29.60
C GLN A 89 -4.03 15.54 -30.08
N SER A 90 -4.51 16.66 -29.51
CA SER A 90 -5.82 17.25 -29.82
C SER A 90 -6.97 16.23 -29.79
N GLY A 91 -6.91 15.27 -28.87
CA GLY A 91 -7.91 14.19 -28.75
C GLY A 91 -7.75 12.98 -29.67
N SER A 92 -6.78 12.96 -30.59
CA SER A 92 -6.49 11.81 -31.46
C SER A 92 -5.50 10.84 -30.79
N SER A 93 -5.91 10.11 -29.75
CA SER A 93 -5.04 9.13 -29.11
C SER A 93 -5.64 7.72 -29.04
N SER A 94 -5.13 6.83 -29.89
CA SER A 94 -5.40 5.38 -29.89
C SER A 94 -4.61 4.63 -28.82
N SER A 95 -3.77 5.31 -28.02
CA SER A 95 -2.81 4.71 -27.09
C SER A 95 -2.97 5.16 -25.62
N LYS A 96 -4.20 5.49 -25.17
CA LYS A 96 -4.45 5.83 -23.75
C LYS A 96 -4.33 4.58 -22.87
N SER A 97 -3.66 4.70 -21.73
CA SER A 97 -3.46 3.62 -20.76
C SER A 97 -4.75 3.27 -19.99
N MET A 98 -5.59 4.27 -19.72
CA MET A 98 -6.85 4.18 -18.97
C MET A 98 -8.08 4.00 -19.86
N GLY A 99 -7.93 3.49 -21.09
CA GLY A 99 -9.04 3.24 -22.02
C GLY A 99 -9.95 2.05 -21.64
N GLU A 100 -10.87 1.70 -22.55
CA GLU A 100 -11.67 0.46 -22.44
C GLU A 100 -10.75 -0.76 -22.32
N GLY A 101 -10.98 -1.60 -21.29
CA GLY A 101 -10.19 -2.81 -21.02
C GLY A 101 -9.11 -2.67 -19.95
N ASN A 102 -8.97 -1.50 -19.30
CA ASN A 102 -8.12 -1.39 -18.11
C ASN A 102 -8.67 -2.25 -16.95
N THR A 103 -7.79 -2.65 -16.04
CA THR A 103 -8.15 -3.55 -14.94
C THR A 103 -8.87 -2.84 -13.79
N GLU A 104 -8.89 -1.50 -13.77
CA GLU A 104 -9.45 -0.76 -12.63
C GLU A 104 -10.97 -0.87 -12.53
N GLY A 105 -11.69 -1.08 -13.64
CA GLY A 105 -13.14 -1.31 -13.63
C GLY A 105 -13.59 -2.59 -12.90
N GLN A 106 -12.65 -3.46 -12.52
CA GLN A 106 -12.91 -4.68 -11.75
C GLN A 106 -12.85 -4.45 -10.23
N PHE A 107 -12.33 -3.31 -9.78
CA PHE A 107 -12.23 -2.94 -8.36
C PHE A 107 -13.37 -1.98 -7.95
N ASN A 108 -14.61 -2.48 -7.96
CA ASN A 108 -15.79 -1.77 -7.39
C ASN A 108 -16.01 -2.18 -5.93
#